data_AF-A0A1H5K6W2-F1
#
_entry.id   AF-A0A1H5K6W2-F1
#
_cell.length_a   1.000
_cell.length_b   1.000
_cell.length_c   1.000
_cell.angle_alpha   90.00
_cell.angle_beta   90.00
_cell.angle_gamma   90.00
#
_symmetry.space_group_name_H-M   'P 1'
#
loop_
_entity.id
_entity.type
_entity.pdbx_description
1 polymer ?
#
loop_
_entity_poly.entity_id
_entity_poly.type
_entity_poly.pdbx_seq_one_letter_code
_entity_poly.pdbx_strand_id
1 'polypeptide(L)'
;MSAFGAGIKVAEVAFGAGLLEHFVGVDGLQGVTDQLFALVPKIAIKAARVDHAAMSQMLDLMHNRVPQDTGLLYNGINGHWQGSVGSVTASAQRTGGNGKLSADYAHFVEFGTKPHQVADAAYFDSSGGHRSSRATAGHPGTEAQPFFYNSADEVLAKRHGEILGAANDAIGETGMGG
;
A
#
# COMPACT_ATOMS: atom_id res chain seq x y z
N MET A 1 15.03 -9.06 -5.61
CA MET A 1 13.56 -9.04 -5.70
C MET A 1 13.13 -7.83 -4.90
N SER A 2 12.63 -6.77 -5.53
CA SER A 2 12.14 -5.59 -4.82
C SER A 2 10.75 -5.28 -5.35
N ALA A 3 9.76 -6.03 -4.85
CA ALA A 3 8.36 -5.64 -4.92
C ALA A 3 8.14 -4.57 -3.83
N PHE A 4 7.45 -3.49 -4.16
CA PHE A 4 7.07 -2.47 -3.20
C PHE A 4 5.74 -2.88 -2.58
N GLY A 5 5.72 -2.99 -1.26
CA GLY A 5 4.55 -3.38 -0.49
C GLY A 5 4.24 -2.32 0.55
N ALA A 6 3.04 -1.76 0.49
CA ALA A 6 2.43 -1.04 1.60
C ALA A 6 1.54 -2.04 2.33
N GLY A 7 1.97 -2.44 3.53
CA GLY A 7 1.17 -3.28 4.39
C GLY A 7 0.16 -2.42 5.15
N ILE A 8 -1.13 -2.62 4.90
CA ILE A 8 -2.19 -2.15 5.78
C ILE A 8 -2.24 -3.15 6.93
N LYS A 9 -1.53 -2.82 8.03
CA LYS A 9 -1.76 -3.52 9.29
C LYS A 9 -3.18 -3.18 9.73
N VAL A 10 -4.08 -4.15 9.67
CA VAL A 10 -5.31 -4.08 10.45
C VAL A 10 -4.89 -3.89 11.89
N ALA A 11 -5.41 -2.84 12.49
CA ALA A 11 -5.03 -2.41 13.81
C ALA A 11 -5.31 -3.57 14.76
N GLU A 12 -4.25 -4.22 15.22
CA GLU A 12 -4.24 -4.75 16.57
C GLU A 12 -4.60 -3.55 17.44
N VAL A 13 -5.84 -3.55 17.95
CA VAL A 13 -6.40 -2.44 18.70
C VAL A 13 -5.55 -2.28 19.96
N ALA A 14 -4.53 -1.43 19.87
CA ALA A 14 -3.73 -1.01 21.00
C ALA A 14 -4.62 -0.13 21.87
N PHE A 15 -5.39 -0.79 22.73
CA PHE A 15 -6.12 -0.20 23.82
C PHE A 15 -5.11 0.39 24.81
N GLY A 16 -4.73 1.65 24.61
CA GLY A 16 -3.72 2.28 25.46
C GLY A 16 -3.49 3.74 25.14
N ALA A 17 -4.37 4.61 25.63
CA ALA A 17 -4.05 5.93 26.20
C ALA A 17 -5.27 6.86 26.21
N GLY A 18 -6.11 6.87 25.16
CA GLY A 18 -7.18 7.88 25.01
C GLY A 18 -8.51 7.58 25.71
N LEU A 19 -8.80 6.32 26.05
CA LEU A 19 -10.09 5.92 26.65
C LEU A 19 -10.14 6.09 28.17
N LEU A 20 -9.00 6.35 28.81
CA LEU A 20 -8.90 6.47 30.28
C LEU A 20 -9.24 7.87 30.81
N GLU A 21 -9.28 8.91 29.96
CA GLU A 21 -9.54 10.28 30.43
C GLU A 21 -11.03 10.63 30.59
N HIS A 22 -11.96 9.76 30.18
CA HIS A 22 -13.41 10.02 30.31
C HIS A 22 -14.14 9.18 31.37
N PHE A 23 -13.48 8.23 32.02
CA PHE A 23 -14.11 7.33 33.01
C PHE A 23 -13.43 7.41 34.37
N VAL A 24 -13.50 8.57 35.01
CA VAL A 24 -13.21 8.69 36.45
C VAL A 24 -14.52 9.06 37.15
N GLY A 25 -15.21 8.03 37.67
CA GLY A 25 -16.37 8.23 38.53
C GLY A 25 -17.21 6.98 38.81
N VAL A 26 -16.85 6.25 39.87
CA VAL A 26 -17.69 5.55 40.87
C VAL A 26 -18.69 4.45 40.40
N ASP A 27 -18.63 3.30 41.09
CA ASP A 27 -19.61 2.19 41.15
C ASP A 27 -20.10 1.57 39.84
N GLY A 28 -19.27 0.71 39.22
CA GLY A 28 -19.77 -0.13 38.12
C GLY A 28 -18.71 -0.77 37.25
N LEU A 29 -17.65 -1.35 37.82
CA LEU A 29 -16.57 -1.96 37.03
C LEU A 29 -17.07 -3.11 36.12
N GLN A 30 -18.15 -3.80 36.52
CA GLN A 30 -18.85 -4.81 35.71
C GLN A 30 -19.68 -4.20 34.56
N GLY A 31 -20.40 -3.10 34.81
CA GLY A 31 -21.16 -2.41 33.75
C GLY A 31 -20.26 -1.81 32.67
N VAL A 32 -19.11 -1.26 33.06
CA VAL A 32 -18.10 -0.73 32.13
C VAL A 32 -17.43 -1.86 31.33
N THR A 33 -17.16 -3.01 31.95
CA THR A 33 -16.59 -4.16 31.22
C THR A 33 -17.59 -4.77 30.25
N ASP A 34 -18.85 -4.94 30.63
CA ASP A 34 -19.89 -5.48 29.75
C ASP A 34 -20.16 -4.56 28.54
N GLN A 35 -20.19 -3.23 28.75
CA GLN A 35 -20.31 -2.27 27.66
C GLN A 35 -19.09 -2.29 26.74
N LEU A 36 -17.88 -2.44 27.29
CA LEU A 36 -16.65 -2.57 26.51
C LEU A 36 -16.67 -3.84 25.64
N PHE A 37 -17.07 -4.97 26.21
CA PHE A 37 -17.19 -6.24 25.49
C PHE A 37 -18.24 -6.20 24.38
N ALA A 38 -19.33 -5.45 24.55
CA ALA A 38 -20.32 -5.25 23.49
C ALA A 38 -19.83 -4.31 22.37
N LEU A 39 -18.96 -3.35 22.70
CA LEU A 39 -18.44 -2.35 21.76
C LEU A 39 -17.33 -2.90 20.84
N VAL A 40 -16.43 -3.74 21.40
CA VAL A 40 -15.25 -4.25 20.68
C VAL A 40 -15.61 -4.97 19.37
N PRO A 41 -16.59 -5.90 19.31
CA PRO A 41 -16.98 -6.55 18.06
C PRO A 41 -17.55 -5.58 17.02
N LYS A 42 -18.34 -4.58 17.46
CA LYS A 42 -18.92 -3.57 16.57
C LYS A 42 -17.83 -2.72 15.92
N ILE A 43 -16.86 -2.26 16.72
CA ILE A 43 -15.70 -1.51 16.23
C ILE A 43 -14.88 -2.37 15.27
N ALA A 44 -14.61 -3.63 15.62
CA ALA A 44 -13.84 -4.53 14.75
C ALA A 44 -14.51 -4.75 13.38
N ILE A 45 -15.83 -4.94 13.35
CA ILE A 45 -16.60 -5.10 12.10
C ILE A 45 -16.58 -3.81 11.27
N LYS A 46 -16.79 -2.65 11.91
CA LYS A 46 -16.76 -1.35 11.20
C LYS A 46 -15.35 -1.06 10.67
N ALA A 47 -14.31 -1.30 11.47
CA ALA A 47 -12.91 -1.15 11.05
C ALA A 47 -12.57 -2.06 9.87
N ALA A 48 -12.97 -3.33 9.89
CA ALA A 48 -12.75 -4.24 8.77
C ALA A 48 -13.41 -3.73 7.46
N ARG A 49 -14.61 -3.16 7.54
CA ARG A 49 -15.27 -2.55 6.37
C ARG A 49 -14.50 -1.34 5.84
N VAL A 50 -14.04 -0.47 6.74
CA VAL A 50 -13.19 0.68 6.39
C VAL A 50 -11.89 0.21 5.74
N ASP A 51 -11.30 -0.88 6.22
CA ASP A 51 -10.05 -1.43 5.66
C ASP A 51 -10.24 -2.02 4.26
N HIS A 52 -11.35 -2.72 4.02
CA HIS A 52 -11.72 -3.20 2.69
C HIS A 52 -11.97 -2.04 1.71
N ALA A 53 -12.68 -1.00 2.15
CA ALA A 53 -12.93 0.18 1.33
C ALA A 53 -11.63 0.93 1.02
N ALA A 54 -10.76 1.10 2.02
CA ALA A 54 -9.45 1.72 1.85
C ALA A 54 -8.59 0.95 0.84
N MET A 55 -8.53 -0.38 0.93
CA MET A 55 -7.79 -1.16 -0.07
C MET A 55 -8.32 -0.94 -1.49
N SER A 56 -9.64 -0.99 -1.69
CA SER A 56 -10.24 -0.74 -3.01
C SER A 56 -9.89 0.64 -3.54
N GLN A 57 -10.06 1.68 -2.72
CA GLN A 57 -9.73 3.05 -3.10
C GLN A 57 -8.24 3.23 -3.42
N MET A 58 -7.37 2.54 -2.69
CA MET A 58 -5.93 2.57 -2.94
C MET A 58 -5.58 1.97 -4.31
N LEU A 59 -6.17 0.83 -4.65
CA LEU A 59 -6.01 0.22 -5.96
C LEU A 59 -6.52 1.13 -7.07
N ASP A 60 -7.72 1.71 -6.90
CA ASP A 60 -8.30 2.63 -7.88
C ASP A 60 -7.41 3.86 -8.11
N LEU A 61 -6.90 4.48 -7.05
CA LEU A 61 -5.99 5.62 -7.17
C LEU A 61 -4.66 5.23 -7.84
N MET A 62 -4.10 4.07 -7.50
CA MET A 62 -2.87 3.57 -8.13
C MET A 62 -3.07 3.33 -9.62
N HIS A 63 -4.19 2.72 -10.03
CA HIS A 63 -4.52 2.50 -11.44
C HIS A 63 -4.72 3.82 -12.18
N ASN A 64 -5.40 4.80 -11.59
CA ASN A 64 -5.65 6.11 -12.20
C ASN A 64 -4.39 6.98 -12.33
N ARG A 65 -3.35 6.71 -11.53
CA ARG A 65 -2.09 7.48 -11.53
C ARG A 65 -0.98 6.80 -12.30
N VAL A 66 -1.16 5.54 -12.67
CA VAL A 66 -0.17 4.83 -13.47
C VAL A 66 -0.05 5.51 -14.84
N PRO A 67 1.18 5.66 -15.38
CA PRO A 67 1.41 6.37 -16.64
C PRO A 67 0.70 5.79 -17.87
N GLN A 68 0.34 4.51 -17.80
CA GLN A 68 -0.20 3.74 -18.91
C GLN A 68 -1.38 2.91 -18.42
N ASP A 69 -2.58 3.23 -18.91
CA ASP A 69 -3.83 2.55 -18.53
C ASP A 69 -3.91 1.09 -19.01
N THR A 70 -2.86 0.61 -19.70
CA THR A 70 -2.70 -0.78 -20.13
C THR A 70 -1.25 -1.23 -19.95
N GLY A 71 -1.04 -2.52 -19.69
CA GLY A 71 0.30 -3.12 -19.68
C GLY A 71 0.69 -3.78 -18.35
N LEU A 72 1.95 -4.18 -18.25
CA LEU A 72 2.44 -5.01 -17.13
C LEU A 72 2.35 -4.31 -15.79
N LEU A 73 2.62 -3.00 -15.74
CA LEU A 73 2.55 -2.26 -14.49
C LEU A 73 1.10 -2.12 -14.02
N TYR A 74 0.19 -1.73 -14.91
CA TYR A 74 -1.23 -1.66 -14.62
C TYR A 74 -1.76 -3.01 -14.10
N ASN A 75 -1.51 -4.09 -14.84
CA ASN A 75 -1.92 -5.45 -14.44
C ASN A 75 -1.18 -6.00 -13.21
N GLY A 76 -0.07 -5.37 -12.83
CA GLY A 76 0.76 -5.77 -11.71
C GLY A 76 0.40 -5.09 -10.38
N ILE A 77 -0.50 -4.10 -10.41
CA ILE A 77 -1.10 -3.52 -9.21
C ILE A 77 -2.16 -4.48 -8.67
N ASN A 78 -1.96 -4.96 -7.44
CA ASN A 78 -2.83 -5.96 -6.84
C ASN A 78 -2.96 -5.75 -5.33
N GLY A 79 -4.15 -6.07 -4.82
CA GLY A 79 -4.44 -6.15 -3.38
C GLY A 79 -4.67 -7.59 -2.95
N HIS A 80 -4.10 -7.98 -1.81
CA HIS A 80 -4.31 -9.31 -1.23
C HIS A 80 -4.50 -9.24 0.28
N TRP A 81 -5.41 -10.07 0.78
CA TRP A 81 -5.68 -10.27 2.20
C TRP A 81 -5.05 -11.57 2.67
N GLN A 82 -4.19 -11.47 3.69
CA GLN A 82 -3.65 -12.61 4.41
C GLN A 82 -4.12 -12.56 5.87
N GLY A 83 -5.16 -13.34 6.18
CA GLY A 83 -5.82 -13.27 7.47
C GLY A 83 -6.45 -11.88 7.68
N SER A 84 -6.07 -11.21 8.77
CA SER A 84 -6.47 -9.83 9.01
C SER A 84 -5.60 -8.81 8.29
N VAL A 85 -4.48 -9.16 7.66
CA VAL A 85 -3.57 -8.15 7.09
C VAL A 85 -3.86 -7.93 5.61
N GLY A 86 -4.09 -6.67 5.23
CA GLY A 86 -4.23 -6.26 3.83
C GLY A 86 -2.89 -5.80 3.28
N SER A 87 -2.55 -6.25 2.07
CA SER A 87 -1.33 -5.84 1.38
C SER A 87 -1.67 -5.32 0.00
N VAL A 88 -1.08 -4.19 -0.37
CA VAL A 88 -1.13 -3.67 -1.73
C VAL A 88 0.27 -3.71 -2.31
N THR A 89 0.38 -4.27 -3.50
CA THR A 89 1.65 -4.46 -4.20
C THR A 89 1.54 -3.95 -5.63
N ALA A 90 2.66 -3.45 -6.16
CA ALA A 90 2.79 -3.09 -7.56
C ALA A 90 4.10 -3.66 -8.10
N SER A 91 4.04 -4.35 -9.24
CA SER A 91 5.21 -4.94 -9.89
C SER A 91 5.06 -4.96 -11.40
N ALA A 92 6.14 -4.70 -12.12
CA ALA A 92 6.19 -4.77 -13.58
C ALA A 92 7.43 -5.55 -14.03
N GLN A 93 7.37 -6.87 -13.87
CA GLN A 93 8.45 -7.79 -14.27
C GLN A 93 8.05 -8.64 -15.47
N ARG A 94 9.01 -8.93 -16.34
CA ARG A 94 8.90 -9.92 -17.42
C ARG A 94 9.81 -11.11 -17.12
N THR A 95 9.35 -12.31 -17.46
CA THR A 95 10.22 -13.48 -17.50
C THR A 95 11.01 -13.47 -18.80
N GLY A 96 12.34 -13.39 -18.71
CA GLY A 96 13.23 -13.46 -19.87
C GLY A 96 13.29 -14.88 -20.46
N GLY A 97 13.84 -15.02 -21.67
CA GLY A 97 13.99 -16.31 -22.35
C GLY A 97 14.85 -17.34 -21.61
N ASN A 98 15.61 -16.90 -20.60
CA ASN A 98 16.40 -17.74 -19.70
C ASN A 98 15.66 -18.10 -18.39
N GLY A 99 14.36 -17.82 -18.29
CA GLY A 99 13.53 -18.08 -17.11
C GLY A 99 13.78 -17.11 -15.94
N LYS A 100 14.66 -16.12 -16.08
CA LYS A 100 14.94 -15.13 -15.02
C LYS A 100 14.00 -13.94 -15.11
N LEU A 101 13.59 -13.41 -13.97
CA LEU A 101 12.80 -12.18 -13.89
C LEU A 101 13.65 -10.97 -14.27
N SER A 102 13.05 -10.06 -15.04
CA SER A 102 13.63 -8.75 -15.34
C SER A 102 13.67 -7.86 -14.10
N ALA A 103 14.35 -6.72 -14.23
CA ALA A 103 14.18 -5.64 -13.27
C ALA A 103 12.69 -5.27 -13.14
N ASP A 104 12.28 -4.91 -11.93
CA ASP A 104 10.92 -4.46 -11.65
C ASP A 104 10.78 -3.01 -12.08
N TYR A 105 10.04 -2.78 -13.16
CA TYR A 105 9.84 -1.46 -13.71
C TYR A 105 8.95 -0.56 -12.84
N ALA A 106 8.19 -1.11 -11.88
CA ALA A 106 7.38 -0.30 -10.97
C ALA A 106 8.25 0.70 -10.19
N HIS A 107 9.45 0.27 -9.77
CA HIS A 107 10.40 1.13 -9.07
C HIS A 107 10.85 2.33 -9.90
N PHE A 108 11.21 2.08 -11.16
CA PHE A 108 11.73 3.12 -12.04
C PHE A 108 10.65 4.12 -12.43
N VAL A 109 9.38 3.70 -12.49
CA VAL A 109 8.27 4.61 -12.68
C VAL A 109 8.07 5.47 -11.43
N GLU A 110 8.05 4.86 -10.23
CA GLU A 110 7.80 5.59 -8.98
C GLU A 110 8.85 6.67 -8.70
N PHE A 111 10.14 6.39 -8.95
CA PHE A 111 11.24 7.28 -8.57
C PHE A 111 11.96 7.93 -9.76
N GLY A 112 11.61 7.56 -10.99
CA GLY A 112 12.33 7.96 -12.18
C GLY A 112 13.71 7.30 -12.29
N THR A 113 14.46 7.72 -13.31
CA THR A 113 15.84 7.29 -13.52
C THR A 113 16.74 8.48 -13.85
N LYS A 114 17.98 8.43 -13.38
CA LYS A 114 19.00 9.42 -13.75
C LYS A 114 19.59 9.12 -15.12
N PRO A 115 20.16 10.10 -15.83
CA PRO A 115 20.92 9.84 -17.03
C PRO A 115 22.03 8.81 -16.77
N HIS A 116 22.12 7.78 -17.59
CA HIS A 116 23.13 6.72 -17.46
C HIS A 116 23.45 6.08 -18.81
N GLN A 117 24.58 5.40 -18.88
CA GLN A 117 24.98 4.68 -20.09
C GLN A 117 24.36 3.28 -20.09
N VAL A 118 23.74 2.90 -21.21
CA VAL A 118 23.25 1.55 -21.47
C VAL A 118 24.07 0.89 -22.56
N ALA A 119 24.25 -0.42 -22.45
CA ALA A 119 24.83 -1.22 -23.51
C ALA A 119 23.94 -1.13 -24.76
N ASP A 120 24.53 -0.76 -25.90
CA ASP A 120 23.81 -0.77 -27.18
C ASP A 120 23.94 -2.14 -27.89
N ALA A 121 23.31 -2.27 -29.07
CA ALA A 121 23.37 -3.53 -29.83
C ALA A 121 24.81 -3.92 -30.24
N ALA A 122 25.69 -2.93 -30.46
CA ALA A 122 27.08 -3.15 -30.82
C ALA A 122 27.94 -3.59 -29.62
N TYR A 123 27.46 -3.39 -28.38
CA TYR A 123 28.09 -3.92 -27.17
C TYR A 123 28.17 -5.46 -27.17
N PHE A 124 27.19 -6.14 -27.78
CA PHE A 124 27.13 -7.60 -27.82
C PHE A 124 27.64 -8.20 -29.15
N ASP A 125 28.04 -7.38 -30.12
CA ASP A 125 28.63 -7.84 -31.37
C ASP A 125 30.09 -8.23 -31.16
N SER A 126 30.30 -9.52 -30.86
CA SER A 126 31.62 -10.10 -30.61
C SER A 126 32.35 -10.57 -31.87
N SER A 127 31.99 -10.08 -33.06
CA SER A 127 32.52 -10.57 -34.34
C SER A 127 33.99 -10.20 -34.63
N GLY A 128 34.59 -9.29 -33.86
CA GLY A 128 36.01 -8.93 -33.94
C GLY A 128 36.71 -9.06 -32.59
N GLY A 129 37.79 -9.84 -32.51
CA GLY A 129 38.54 -10.19 -31.29
C GLY A 129 39.23 -9.06 -30.51
N HIS A 130 38.76 -7.82 -30.63
CA HIS A 130 39.17 -6.70 -29.81
C HIS A 130 37.96 -6.22 -29.01
N ARG A 131 38.11 -6.17 -27.68
CA ARG A 131 37.10 -5.62 -26.76
C ARG A 131 36.75 -4.21 -27.24
N SER A 132 35.65 -4.08 -27.98
CA SER A 132 35.09 -2.80 -28.40
C SER A 132 34.83 -2.02 -27.12
N SER A 133 35.68 -1.03 -26.86
CA SER A 133 35.47 -0.17 -25.72
C SER A 133 34.26 0.71 -26.04
N ARG A 134 33.14 0.43 -25.37
CA ARG A 134 32.13 1.44 -25.03
C ARG A 134 31.29 1.98 -26.19
N ALA A 135 30.67 1.09 -26.97
CA ALA A 135 29.44 1.47 -27.63
C ALA A 135 28.33 1.51 -26.55
N THR A 136 28.12 2.71 -25.98
CA THR A 136 27.09 2.96 -24.98
C THR A 136 26.14 4.04 -25.49
N ALA A 137 24.86 3.69 -25.56
CA ALA A 137 23.83 4.69 -25.79
C ALA A 137 23.59 5.42 -24.45
N GLY A 138 23.57 6.75 -24.48
CA GLY A 138 23.17 7.54 -23.33
C GLY A 138 21.66 7.44 -23.14
N HIS A 139 21.19 6.89 -22.03
CA HIS A 139 19.81 7.03 -21.60
C HIS A 139 19.67 8.40 -20.91
N PRO A 140 18.79 9.31 -21.38
CA PRO A 140 18.65 10.66 -20.82
C PRO A 140 18.08 10.66 -19.39
N GLY A 141 17.62 9.51 -18.90
CA GLY A 141 16.85 9.41 -17.67
C GLY A 141 15.35 9.56 -17.95
N THR A 142 14.55 9.47 -16.90
CA THR A 142 13.10 9.63 -16.97
C THR A 142 12.63 10.25 -15.67
N GLU A 143 11.72 11.21 -15.74
CA GLU A 143 11.14 11.82 -14.54
C GLU A 143 10.31 10.81 -13.74
N ALA A 144 10.24 11.02 -12.44
CA ALA A 144 9.43 10.22 -11.54
C ALA A 144 7.94 10.46 -11.82
N GLN A 145 7.17 9.38 -11.86
CA GLN A 145 5.71 9.40 -11.95
C GLN A 145 5.14 8.62 -10.76
N PRO A 146 5.16 9.23 -9.55
CA PRO A 146 4.79 8.56 -8.33
C PRO A 146 3.29 8.22 -8.34
N PHE A 147 2.99 6.94 -8.26
CA PHE A 147 1.64 6.39 -8.29
C PHE A 147 1.34 5.58 -7.03
N PHE A 148 2.36 5.02 -6.38
CA PHE A 148 2.19 4.09 -5.27
C PHE A 148 2.10 4.81 -3.93
N TYR A 149 3.18 5.49 -3.50
CA TYR A 149 3.24 6.04 -2.14
C TYR A 149 2.24 7.17 -1.93
N ASN A 150 2.08 8.05 -2.93
CA ASN A 150 1.09 9.12 -2.86
C ASN A 150 -0.35 8.60 -2.75
N SER A 151 -0.65 7.45 -3.35
CA SER A 151 -1.98 6.82 -3.26
C SER A 151 -2.18 6.14 -1.92
N ALA A 152 -1.13 5.46 -1.43
CA ALA A 152 -1.14 4.85 -0.12
C ALA A 152 -1.35 5.91 0.98
N ASP A 153 -0.57 6.99 0.97
CA ASP A 153 -0.62 8.05 1.98
C ASP A 153 -1.98 8.73 2.02
N GLU A 154 -2.55 9.07 0.85
CA GLU A 154 -3.85 9.72 0.76
C GLU A 154 -4.96 8.85 1.36
N VAL A 155 -4.98 7.57 1.03
CA VAL A 155 -6.02 6.65 1.52
C VAL A 155 -5.82 6.33 2.99
N LEU A 156 -4.58 6.13 3.44
CA LEU A 156 -4.29 5.86 4.85
C LEU A 156 -4.66 7.05 5.75
N ALA A 157 -4.47 8.28 5.27
CA ALA A 157 -4.93 9.48 5.97
C ALA A 157 -6.47 9.50 6.13
N LYS A 158 -7.22 9.18 5.05
CA LYS A 158 -8.70 9.10 5.09
C LYS A 158 -9.18 7.97 6.01
N ARG A 159 -8.61 6.78 5.84
CA ARG A 159 -8.87 5.58 6.65
C ARG A 159 -8.75 5.88 8.15
N HIS A 160 -7.70 6.59 8.56
CA HIS A 160 -7.50 6.93 9.97
C HIS A 160 -8.66 7.76 10.53
N GLY A 161 -9.13 8.76 9.77
CA GLY A 161 -10.31 9.55 10.15
C GLY A 161 -11.60 8.73 10.23
N GLU A 162 -11.82 7.84 9.27
CA GLU A 162 -13.01 6.98 9.22
C GLU A 162 -13.06 5.97 10.38
N ILE A 163 -11.92 5.41 10.79
CA ILE A 163 -11.85 4.51 11.96
C ILE A 163 -12.22 5.25 13.24
N LEU A 164 -11.72 6.48 13.42
CA LEU A 164 -12.07 7.31 14.58
C LEU A 164 -13.56 7.67 14.59
N GLY A 165 -14.13 8.01 13.42
CA GLY A 165 -15.57 8.21 13.26
C GLY A 165 -16.38 6.97 13.62
N ALA A 166 -16.00 5.80 13.11
CA ALA A 166 -16.67 4.54 13.39
C ALA A 166 -16.65 4.16 14.88
N ALA A 167 -15.56 4.49 15.58
CA ALA A 167 -15.46 4.31 17.03
C ALA A 167 -16.44 5.24 17.77
N ASN A 168 -16.49 6.53 17.41
CA ASN A 168 -17.42 7.49 17.99
C ASN A 168 -18.90 7.12 17.75
N ASP A 169 -19.24 6.66 16.53
CA ASP A 169 -20.59 6.20 16.20
C ASP A 169 -20.97 4.97 17.03
N ALA A 170 -20.04 4.01 17.19
CA ALA A 170 -20.28 2.83 18.01
C ALA A 170 -20.57 3.20 19.48
N ILE A 171 -19.86 4.19 20.03
CA ILE A 171 -20.05 4.70 21.39
C ILE A 171 -21.44 5.37 21.51
N GLY A 172 -21.82 6.21 20.54
CA GLY A 172 -23.12 6.88 20.52
C GLY A 172 -24.31 5.93 20.45
N GLU A 173 -24.21 4.84 19.68
CA GLU A 173 -25.24 3.79 19.60
C GLU A 173 -25.47 3.06 20.94
N THR A 174 -24.44 2.92 21.77
CA THR A 174 -24.54 2.29 23.11
C THR A 174 -25.04 3.24 24.20
N GLY A 175 -24.91 4.56 24.02
CA GLY A 175 -25.28 5.58 25.02
C GLY A 175 -26.77 5.96 25.05
N MET A 176 -27.60 5.47 24.14
CA MET A 176 -29.04 5.82 24.02
C MET A 176 -29.99 4.70 24.49
N GLY A 177 -29.61 3.92 25.52
CA GLY A 177 -30.39 2.77 26.00
C GLY A 177 -30.53 2.60 27.51
N GLY A 178 -30.22 3.62 28.32
CA GLY A 178 -30.31 3.57 29.79
C GLY A 178 -30.97 4.81 30.36
#